data_AF-A0A914Z7T3-F1
#
_entry.id   AF-A0A914Z7T3-F1
#
_cell.length_a   1.000
_cell.length_b   1.000
_cell.length_c   1.000
_cell.angle_alpha   90.00
_cell.angle_beta   90.00
_cell.angle_gamma   90.00
#
_symmetry.space_group_name_H-M   'P 1'
#
loop_
_entity.id
_entity.type
_entity.pdbx_description
1 polymer ?
#
loop_
_entity_poly.entity_id
_entity_poly.type
_entity_poly.pdbx_seq_one_letter_code
_entity_poly.pdbx_strand_id
1 'polypeptide(L)'
;MADTVGTSNDGHPYHELIQQFKEICAVDDNLAAACIEQADGNLQNAVVRFLSGEGIPEPEDEPPQEIPMPTHNEIRRRNVLSDTSSTQSSVPSTTPLNGIPQAHDSWSAWFNRILTLPFHLLYYSVRQIFAFAFGLFGGLFPAITSPEEDVQTFRSEVETKYSDVECPLDWHHSTYADALKEAKTSVRFLLVYLHNPSHQSTERFIREKLCTQDFKNFLEQNGILIWGTNVKTNEGYKVAQALHEQNYPSLLLICMRDNRLACVQKLSGDHPLENLLAALQQGVAQNQRFLNAILNERAQRELNNRLRREQEEEYEQALQQDRKKLQERRRLESEHLENQKPKTC
;
A
#
# COMPACT_ATOMS: atom_id res chain seq x y z
N MET A 1 31.64 -1.51 35.06
CA MET A 1 31.12 -2.50 36.03
C MET A 1 29.82 -1.94 36.53
N ALA A 2 28.70 -2.60 36.26
CA ALA A 2 27.35 -2.02 36.31
C ALA A 2 27.19 -0.92 35.22
N ASP A 3 26.15 -0.86 34.38
CA ASP A 3 24.79 -1.43 34.41
C ASP A 3 23.91 -0.77 35.50
N THR A 4 22.60 -0.52 35.32
CA THR A 4 21.64 -1.11 34.37
C THR A 4 20.63 -0.07 33.86
N VAL A 5 20.23 -0.22 32.59
CA VAL A 5 18.85 -0.20 32.05
C VAL A 5 17.81 0.82 32.56
N GLY A 6 17.16 1.52 31.62
CA GLY A 6 16.00 2.38 31.90
C GLY A 6 15.20 2.84 30.67
N THR A 7 15.26 2.15 29.53
CA THR A 7 14.41 2.43 28.36
C THR A 7 13.07 1.72 28.48
N SER A 8 11.96 2.46 28.39
CA SER A 8 10.61 1.94 28.58
C SER A 8 10.29 0.77 27.64
N ASN A 9 9.96 -0.38 28.20
CA ASN A 9 9.35 -1.49 27.48
C ASN A 9 7.82 -1.33 27.51
N ASP A 10 7.33 -0.34 26.78
CA ASP A 10 5.90 0.00 26.73
C ASP A 10 5.14 -1.06 25.92
N GLY A 11 4.64 -2.07 26.63
CA GLY A 11 4.06 -3.28 26.07
C GLY A 11 2.68 -3.07 25.42
N HIS A 12 2.62 -2.37 24.29
CA HIS A 12 1.47 -2.46 23.39
C HIS A 12 1.24 -3.93 23.00
N PRO A 13 0.01 -4.47 23.11
CA PRO A 13 -0.28 -5.87 22.83
C PRO A 13 -0.09 -6.27 21.35
N TYR A 14 0.20 -5.30 20.48
CA TYR A 14 0.35 -5.46 19.04
C TYR A 14 1.75 -5.11 18.52
N HIS A 15 2.77 -4.95 19.37
CA HIS A 15 4.12 -4.48 18.97
C HIS A 15 4.70 -5.24 17.76
N GLU A 16 4.60 -6.57 17.74
CA GLU A 16 5.06 -7.40 16.61
C GLU A 16 4.26 -7.14 15.32
N LEU A 17 2.94 -6.94 15.43
CA LEU A 17 2.07 -6.64 14.28
C LEU A 17 2.31 -5.23 13.73
N ILE A 18 2.64 -4.27 14.59
CA ILE A 18 3.04 -2.91 14.20
C ILE A 18 4.36 -2.95 13.43
N GLN A 19 5.33 -3.75 13.88
CA GLN A 19 6.60 -3.95 13.17
C GLN A 19 6.39 -4.64 11.80
N GLN A 20 5.54 -5.67 11.73
CA GLN A 20 5.18 -6.33 10.47
C GLN A 20 4.41 -5.39 9.52
N PHE A 21 3.50 -4.56 10.02
CA PHE A 21 2.80 -3.55 9.21
C PHE A 21 3.77 -2.50 8.65
N LYS A 22 4.73 -2.05 9.46
CA LYS A 22 5.77 -1.11 9.05
C LYS A 22 6.68 -1.68 7.96
N GLU A 23 7.07 -2.95 8.07
CA GLU A 23 7.79 -3.71 7.02
C GLU A 23 6.95 -3.76 5.72
N ILE A 24 5.68 -4.15 5.82
CA ILE A 24 4.79 -4.35 4.67
C ILE A 24 4.37 -3.04 3.97
N CYS A 25 4.17 -1.94 4.71
CA CYS A 25 3.60 -0.70 4.16
C CYS A 25 4.63 0.42 3.95
N ALA A 26 5.86 0.30 4.45
CA ALA A 26 6.86 1.37 4.51
C ALA A 26 6.33 2.66 5.18
N VAL A 27 5.77 2.48 6.39
CA VAL A 27 5.03 3.48 7.19
C VAL A 27 5.70 3.71 8.56
N ASP A 28 5.58 4.94 9.06
CA ASP A 28 6.12 5.39 10.35
C ASP A 28 5.33 4.82 11.56
N ASP A 29 6.03 4.57 12.68
CA ASP A 29 5.52 3.74 13.79
C ASP A 29 4.17 4.21 14.36
N ASN A 30 3.95 5.52 14.49
CA ASN A 30 2.71 6.09 15.03
C ASN A 30 1.49 5.78 14.14
N LEU A 31 1.65 5.84 12.81
CA LEU A 31 0.57 5.59 11.87
C LEU A 31 0.33 4.09 11.70
N ALA A 32 1.40 3.28 11.82
CA ALA A 32 1.29 1.82 11.90
C ALA A 32 0.48 1.37 13.13
N ALA A 33 0.72 1.97 14.31
CA ALA A 33 -0.06 1.70 15.52
C ALA A 33 -1.56 2.02 15.32
N ALA A 34 -1.87 3.24 14.85
CA ALA A 34 -3.26 3.67 14.61
C ALA A 34 -4.01 2.76 13.61
N CYS A 35 -3.35 2.33 12.52
CA CYS A 35 -3.95 1.42 11.53
C CYS A 35 -4.23 0.02 12.09
N ILE A 36 -3.38 -0.49 12.99
CA ILE A 36 -3.56 -1.81 13.62
C ILE A 36 -4.66 -1.78 14.68
N GLU A 37 -4.76 -0.72 15.48
CA GLU A 37 -5.81 -0.55 16.48
C GLU A 37 -7.19 -0.37 15.83
N GLN A 38 -7.29 0.45 14.76
CA GLN A 38 -8.53 0.60 13.98
C GLN A 38 -8.95 -0.68 13.23
N ALA A 39 -8.04 -1.64 13.05
CA ALA A 39 -8.28 -2.93 12.42
C ALA A 39 -8.54 -4.07 13.43
N ASP A 40 -8.80 -3.76 14.71
CA ASP A 40 -9.03 -4.72 15.80
C ASP A 40 -7.87 -5.72 15.99
N GLY A 41 -6.63 -5.29 15.74
CA GLY A 41 -5.44 -6.14 15.79
C GLY A 41 -5.26 -7.07 14.58
N ASN A 42 -6.06 -6.92 13.51
CA ASN A 42 -5.93 -7.73 12.30
C ASN A 42 -5.02 -7.04 11.26
N LEU A 43 -3.75 -7.45 11.23
CA LEU A 43 -2.73 -7.00 10.27
C LEU A 43 -3.20 -7.04 8.81
N GLN A 44 -3.85 -8.13 8.39
CA GLN A 44 -4.31 -8.30 7.00
C GLN A 44 -5.38 -7.26 6.62
N ASN A 45 -6.30 -6.98 7.54
CA ASN A 45 -7.35 -5.97 7.38
C ASN A 45 -6.77 -4.56 7.36
N ALA A 46 -5.80 -4.27 8.24
CA ALA A 46 -5.10 -2.98 8.27
C ALA A 46 -4.40 -2.67 6.94
N VAL A 47 -3.64 -3.63 6.40
CA VAL A 47 -2.89 -3.44 5.14
C VAL A 47 -3.85 -3.20 3.96
N VAL A 48 -4.94 -3.96 3.85
CA VAL A 48 -5.93 -3.75 2.77
C VAL A 48 -6.63 -2.40 2.91
N ARG A 49 -7.03 -1.98 4.12
CA ARG A 49 -7.61 -0.64 4.34
C ARG A 49 -6.65 0.46 3.91
N PHE A 50 -5.40 0.39 4.37
CA PHE A 50 -4.34 1.34 4.01
C PHE A 50 -4.12 1.42 2.49
N LEU A 51 -3.90 0.27 1.83
CA LEU A 51 -3.61 0.19 0.39
C LEU A 51 -4.83 0.44 -0.52
N SER A 52 -6.05 0.21 -0.04
CA SER A 52 -7.28 0.57 -0.77
C SER A 52 -7.61 2.07 -0.60
N GLY A 53 -7.20 2.64 0.54
CA GLY A 53 -7.42 4.02 0.93
C GLY A 53 -8.67 4.27 1.77
N GLU A 54 -9.27 3.23 2.35
CA GLU A 54 -10.48 3.32 3.17
C GLU A 54 -10.13 3.34 4.66
N GLY A 55 -10.50 4.43 5.36
CA GLY A 55 -10.48 4.49 6.82
C GLY A 55 -9.08 4.39 7.45
N ILE A 56 -8.31 5.47 7.34
CA ILE A 56 -7.23 5.84 8.27
C ILE A 56 -7.77 7.06 9.04
N PRO A 57 -7.46 7.28 10.33
CA PRO A 57 -7.86 8.51 11.01
C PRO A 57 -7.11 9.68 10.38
N GLU A 58 -7.78 10.79 10.10
CA GLU A 58 -7.07 12.03 9.83
C GLU A 58 -6.26 12.40 11.08
N PRO A 59 -5.00 12.86 10.96
CA PRO A 59 -4.29 13.40 12.11
C PRO A 59 -5.08 14.59 12.66
N GLU A 60 -5.23 14.66 13.99
CA GLU A 60 -5.87 15.80 14.66
C GLU A 60 -4.94 17.02 14.63
N ASP A 61 -4.82 17.65 13.46
CA ASP A 61 -4.19 18.96 13.30
C ASP A 61 -4.99 20.02 14.10
N GLU A 62 -4.27 20.96 14.73
CA GLU A 62 -4.86 21.91 15.69
C GLU A 62 -6.01 22.77 15.11
N PRO A 63 -7.04 23.10 15.91
CA PRO A 63 -8.25 23.76 15.42
C PRO A 63 -7.96 25.15 14.81
N PRO A 64 -8.33 25.39 13.52
CA PRO A 64 -8.17 26.70 12.90
C PRO A 64 -8.98 27.80 13.61
N GLN A 65 -8.36 28.97 13.80
CA GLN A 65 -9.00 30.11 14.46
C GLN A 65 -10.11 30.74 13.60
N GLU A 66 -11.22 31.10 14.25
CA GLU A 66 -12.43 31.59 13.59
C GLU A 66 -12.29 33.00 12.97
N ILE A 67 -12.73 33.16 11.72
CA ILE A 67 -13.18 34.46 11.16
C ILE A 67 -14.50 34.21 10.39
N PRO A 68 -15.55 35.07 10.51
CA PRO A 68 -16.92 34.62 10.23
C PRO A 68 -17.36 34.57 8.75
N MET A 69 -18.22 33.61 8.44
CA MET A 69 -18.98 33.47 7.19
C MET A 69 -20.16 34.46 7.08
N PRO A 70 -20.47 34.98 5.89
CA PRO A 70 -21.83 35.40 5.53
C PRO A 70 -22.67 34.19 5.05
N THR A 71 -23.95 34.19 5.40
CA THR A 71 -24.87 33.05 5.20
C THR A 71 -25.34 32.88 3.75
N HIS A 72 -25.55 31.64 3.31
CA HIS A 72 -26.68 31.34 2.41
C HIS A 72 -27.33 29.98 2.72
N ASN A 73 -28.62 29.87 2.44
CA ASN A 73 -29.51 28.90 3.08
C ASN A 73 -29.54 27.50 2.43
N GLU A 74 -30.05 26.57 3.24
CA GLU A 74 -30.45 25.20 2.94
C GLU A 74 -31.25 25.05 1.62
N ILE A 75 -31.16 23.85 1.01
CA ILE A 75 -32.29 22.89 0.95
C ILE A 75 -31.83 21.62 0.19
N ARG A 76 -32.04 20.45 0.80
CA ARG A 76 -32.71 19.23 0.24
C ARG A 76 -32.28 17.94 0.94
N ARG A 77 -32.83 17.67 2.13
CA ARG A 77 -32.86 16.29 2.67
C ARG A 77 -33.74 15.39 1.79
N ARG A 78 -33.33 14.14 1.58
CA ARG A 78 -34.23 13.01 1.31
C ARG A 78 -33.70 11.73 1.92
N ASN A 79 -34.18 11.41 3.11
CA ASN A 79 -34.29 10.01 3.53
C ASN A 79 -35.46 9.40 2.73
N VAL A 80 -35.38 8.10 2.44
CA VAL A 80 -36.55 7.29 2.06
C VAL A 80 -36.59 6.14 3.06
N LEU A 81 -37.66 6.05 3.85
CA LEU A 81 -37.87 4.94 4.77
C LEU A 81 -38.38 3.71 4.01
N SER A 82 -37.98 2.54 4.50
CA SER A 82 -38.73 1.30 4.32
C SER A 82 -40.09 1.41 5.02
N ASP A 83 -41.16 0.90 4.40
CA ASP A 83 -42.43 0.71 5.10
C ASP A 83 -43.13 -0.59 4.64
N THR A 84 -44.00 -1.15 5.48
CA THR A 84 -44.53 -2.52 5.34
C THR A 84 -46.00 -2.62 5.68
N SER A 85 -46.85 -3.09 4.76
CA SER A 85 -48.16 -3.72 5.08
C SER A 85 -48.83 -4.31 3.82
N SER A 86 -49.95 -5.03 3.99
CA SER A 86 -50.57 -5.91 2.99
C SER A 86 -52.07 -5.66 2.84
N THR A 87 -52.65 -6.01 1.67
CA THR A 87 -53.95 -6.72 1.60
C THR A 87 -54.34 -7.26 0.22
N GLN A 88 -55.22 -8.27 0.29
CA GLN A 88 -56.06 -9.01 -0.66
C GLN A 88 -56.91 -8.13 -1.63
N SER A 89 -57.57 -8.60 -2.71
CA SER A 89 -57.55 -9.85 -3.52
C SER A 89 -58.50 -9.73 -4.75
N SER A 90 -58.35 -10.59 -5.79
CA SER A 90 -59.47 -11.10 -6.66
C SER A 90 -58.96 -12.07 -7.76
N VAL A 91 -59.88 -12.91 -8.29
CA VAL A 91 -59.72 -14.09 -9.19
C VAL A 91 -61.07 -14.23 -9.96
N PRO A 92 -61.31 -15.01 -11.06
CA PRO A 92 -60.57 -16.10 -11.74
C PRO A 92 -60.43 -15.87 -13.29
N SER A 93 -60.14 -16.79 -14.24
CA SER A 93 -60.05 -18.28 -14.40
C SER A 93 -58.97 -18.61 -15.49
N THR A 94 -58.76 -19.78 -16.15
CA THR A 94 -59.40 -21.14 -16.22
C THR A 94 -58.42 -22.17 -16.83
N THR A 95 -58.42 -23.44 -16.36
CA THR A 95 -58.08 -24.72 -17.07
C THR A 95 -56.68 -24.88 -17.77
N PRO A 96 -56.20 -26.10 -18.12
CA PRO A 96 -55.73 -27.06 -17.10
C PRO A 96 -54.40 -27.80 -17.39
N LEU A 97 -53.80 -28.33 -16.32
CA LEU A 97 -53.07 -29.60 -16.18
C LEU A 97 -52.10 -30.07 -17.30
N ASN A 98 -50.81 -30.15 -16.94
CA ASN A 98 -49.91 -31.17 -17.47
C ASN A 98 -49.03 -31.71 -16.30
N GLY A 99 -48.72 -33.01 -16.30
CA GLY A 99 -48.32 -33.72 -15.08
C GLY A 99 -46.82 -33.69 -14.72
N ILE A 100 -46.53 -33.63 -13.42
CA ILE A 100 -45.22 -33.95 -12.83
C ILE A 100 -45.45 -35.04 -11.76
N PRO A 101 -44.73 -36.17 -11.78
CA PRO A 101 -44.90 -37.22 -10.77
C PRO A 101 -44.35 -36.76 -9.41
N GLN A 102 -45.14 -36.96 -8.35
CA GLN A 102 -44.66 -36.74 -6.98
C GLN A 102 -43.76 -37.88 -6.54
N ALA A 103 -42.54 -37.54 -6.09
CA ALA A 103 -41.73 -38.46 -5.30
C ALA A 103 -42.33 -38.55 -3.89
N HIS A 104 -42.73 -39.74 -3.47
CA HIS A 104 -43.17 -39.98 -2.09
C HIS A 104 -41.93 -40.01 -1.18
N ASP A 105 -41.66 -38.90 -0.49
CA ASP A 105 -40.57 -38.81 0.49
C ASP A 105 -40.80 -39.80 1.64
N SER A 106 -40.11 -40.94 1.55
CA SER A 106 -40.18 -41.99 2.55
C SER A 106 -39.56 -41.51 3.87
N TRP A 107 -40.25 -41.74 4.97
CA TRP A 107 -39.79 -41.45 6.35
C TRP A 107 -38.36 -41.95 6.66
N SER A 108 -37.94 -43.05 6.01
CA SER A 108 -36.57 -43.57 6.05
C SER A 108 -35.51 -42.60 5.53
N ALA A 109 -35.80 -41.73 4.57
CA ALA A 109 -34.87 -40.71 4.07
C ALA A 109 -34.65 -39.59 5.11
N TRP A 110 -35.72 -39.19 5.81
CA TRP A 110 -35.64 -38.25 6.93
C TRP A 110 -34.86 -38.85 8.12
N PHE A 111 -35.19 -40.09 8.50
CA PHE A 111 -34.50 -40.82 9.56
C PHE A 111 -33.01 -41.04 9.25
N ASN A 112 -32.67 -41.44 8.02
CA ASN A 112 -31.27 -41.67 7.61
C ASN A 112 -30.47 -40.35 7.60
N ARG A 113 -31.07 -39.22 7.19
CA ARG A 113 -30.43 -37.89 7.32
C ARG A 113 -30.18 -37.50 8.79
N ILE A 114 -31.11 -37.80 9.69
CA ILE A 114 -30.94 -37.52 11.13
C ILE A 114 -29.90 -38.44 11.77
N LEU A 115 -29.85 -39.71 11.40
CA LEU A 115 -28.88 -40.66 11.92
C LEU A 115 -27.46 -40.40 11.40
N THR A 116 -27.33 -39.91 10.16
CA THR A 116 -26.02 -39.58 9.55
C THR A 116 -25.52 -38.17 9.88
N LEU A 117 -26.39 -37.23 10.27
CA LEU A 117 -26.00 -35.87 10.69
C LEU A 117 -24.88 -35.81 11.75
N PRO A 118 -24.93 -36.53 12.89
CA PRO A 118 -23.84 -36.53 13.85
C PRO A 118 -22.53 -37.09 13.27
N PHE A 119 -22.60 -38.12 12.40
CA PHE A 119 -21.42 -38.66 11.72
C PHE A 119 -20.83 -37.69 10.69
N HIS A 120 -21.65 -36.95 9.95
CA HIS A 120 -21.19 -35.91 9.03
C HIS A 120 -20.56 -34.74 9.80
N LEU A 121 -21.16 -34.31 10.91
CA LEU A 121 -20.64 -33.21 11.72
C LEU A 121 -19.35 -33.59 12.46
N LEU A 122 -19.24 -34.84 12.92
CA LEU A 122 -18.00 -35.43 13.40
C LEU A 122 -16.96 -35.52 12.27
N TYR A 123 -17.32 -35.99 11.07
CA TYR A 123 -16.40 -36.07 9.94
C TYR A 123 -15.84 -34.70 9.54
N TYR A 124 -16.68 -33.67 9.43
CA TYR A 124 -16.21 -32.31 9.14
C TYR A 124 -15.35 -31.73 10.27
N SER A 125 -15.75 -31.91 11.54
CA SER A 125 -14.96 -31.47 12.70
C SER A 125 -13.59 -32.17 12.78
N VAL A 126 -13.57 -33.49 12.63
CA VAL A 126 -12.35 -34.31 12.60
C VAL A 126 -11.49 -33.94 11.38
N ARG A 127 -12.07 -33.65 10.21
CA ARG A 127 -11.30 -33.18 9.04
C ARG A 127 -10.65 -31.81 9.29
N GLN A 128 -11.31 -30.88 9.99
CA GLN A 128 -10.70 -29.61 10.38
C GLN A 128 -9.61 -29.81 11.44
N ILE A 129 -9.83 -30.67 12.43
CA ILE A 129 -8.82 -31.01 13.45
C ILE A 129 -7.61 -31.70 12.81
N PHE A 130 -7.80 -32.61 11.85
CA PHE A 130 -6.70 -33.22 11.09
C PHE A 130 -6.01 -32.23 10.15
N ALA A 131 -6.73 -31.32 9.50
CA ALA A 131 -6.10 -30.26 8.70
C ALA A 131 -5.26 -29.30 9.56
N PHE A 132 -5.74 -28.96 10.76
CA PHE A 132 -5.01 -28.16 11.74
C PHE A 132 -3.80 -28.92 12.33
N ALA A 133 -3.95 -30.21 12.65
CA ALA A 133 -2.87 -31.05 13.16
C ALA A 133 -1.79 -31.35 12.10
N PHE A 134 -2.17 -31.59 10.83
CA PHE A 134 -1.21 -31.67 9.72
C PHE A 134 -0.64 -30.29 9.35
N GLY A 135 -1.34 -29.19 9.61
CA GLY A 135 -0.75 -27.85 9.56
C GLY A 135 0.38 -27.68 10.59
N LEU A 136 0.17 -28.18 11.81
CA LEU A 136 1.14 -28.12 12.92
C LEU A 136 2.33 -29.11 12.78
N PHE A 137 2.13 -30.27 12.14
CA PHE A 137 3.17 -31.32 12.03
C PHE A 137 3.69 -31.56 10.60
N GLY A 138 3.13 -30.93 9.57
CA GLY A 138 3.29 -31.35 8.16
C GLY A 138 3.98 -30.38 7.20
N GLY A 139 4.27 -29.13 7.61
CA GLY A 139 5.11 -28.23 6.78
C GLY A 139 4.75 -26.73 6.76
N LEU A 140 4.55 -26.10 7.92
CA LEU A 140 4.28 -24.64 8.01
C LEU A 140 5.14 -23.94 9.08
N PHE A 141 6.45 -24.15 9.00
CA PHE A 141 7.38 -23.03 9.24
C PHE A 141 7.89 -22.60 7.87
N PRO A 142 7.71 -21.33 7.45
CA PRO A 142 8.58 -20.73 6.45
C PRO A 142 10.03 -20.93 6.89
N ALA A 143 10.94 -21.13 5.94
CA ALA A 143 12.35 -21.18 6.28
C ALA A 143 12.77 -19.87 6.98
N ILE A 144 13.72 -19.95 7.89
CA ILE A 144 14.38 -18.76 8.47
C ILE A 144 15.45 -18.29 7.47
N THR A 145 15.02 -18.06 6.23
CA THR A 145 15.76 -17.34 5.19
C THR A 145 15.62 -15.85 5.41
N SER A 146 16.58 -15.06 4.90
CA SER A 146 16.44 -13.61 4.92
C SER A 146 15.54 -13.12 3.78
N PRO A 147 14.74 -12.04 3.95
CA PRO A 147 13.92 -11.49 2.87
C PRO A 147 14.71 -11.10 1.61
N GLU A 148 15.99 -10.72 1.76
CA GLU A 148 16.90 -10.43 0.65
C GLU A 148 17.28 -11.71 -0.12
N GLU A 149 17.60 -12.79 0.59
CA GLU A 149 17.94 -14.11 0.04
C GLU A 149 16.75 -14.74 -0.70
N ASP A 150 15.53 -14.57 -0.19
CA ASP A 150 14.29 -14.99 -0.86
C ASP A 150 14.13 -14.33 -2.25
N VAL A 151 14.38 -13.01 -2.35
CA VAL A 151 14.28 -12.25 -3.61
C VAL A 151 15.45 -12.59 -4.55
N GLN A 152 16.68 -12.68 -4.03
CA GLN A 152 17.85 -13.06 -4.82
C GLN A 152 17.73 -14.49 -5.38
N THR A 153 17.15 -15.41 -4.59
CA THR A 153 16.83 -16.77 -5.03
C THR A 153 15.81 -16.74 -6.17
N PHE A 154 14.70 -16.01 -6.02
CA PHE A 154 13.70 -15.88 -7.10
C PHE A 154 14.30 -15.29 -8.39
N ARG A 155 15.16 -14.26 -8.31
CA ARG A 155 15.87 -13.73 -9.50
C ARG A 155 16.75 -14.79 -10.16
N SER A 156 17.51 -15.54 -9.36
CA SER A 156 18.39 -16.60 -9.84
C SER A 156 17.60 -17.77 -10.45
N GLU A 157 16.45 -18.13 -9.86
CA GLU A 157 15.49 -19.08 -10.43
C GLU A 157 14.98 -18.60 -11.79
N VAL A 158 14.64 -17.31 -11.92
CA VAL A 158 14.16 -16.73 -13.18
C VAL A 158 15.25 -16.74 -14.26
N GLU A 159 16.42 -16.19 -13.96
CA GLU A 159 17.55 -16.14 -14.90
C GLU A 159 17.97 -17.54 -15.36
N THR A 160 18.07 -18.50 -14.44
CA THR A 160 18.45 -19.88 -14.76
C THR A 160 17.36 -20.59 -15.57
N LYS A 161 16.11 -20.60 -15.09
CA LYS A 161 15.02 -21.41 -15.68
C LYS A 161 14.50 -20.86 -17.00
N TYR A 162 14.55 -19.53 -17.19
CA TYR A 162 14.05 -18.89 -18.40
C TYR A 162 15.15 -18.49 -19.37
N SER A 163 16.41 -18.90 -19.14
CA SER A 163 17.58 -18.60 -19.98
C SER A 163 17.42 -18.89 -21.50
N ASP A 164 16.50 -19.79 -21.91
CA ASP A 164 16.14 -19.99 -23.33
C ASP A 164 15.48 -18.76 -24.00
N VAL A 165 14.92 -17.86 -23.18
CA VAL A 165 14.25 -16.62 -23.55
C VAL A 165 15.00 -15.49 -22.87
N GLU A 166 15.75 -14.70 -23.64
CA GLU A 166 16.52 -13.55 -23.14
C GLU A 166 15.57 -12.52 -22.48
N CYS A 167 15.32 -12.70 -21.18
CA CYS A 167 14.28 -11.99 -20.46
C CYS A 167 14.77 -10.58 -20.14
N PRO A 168 14.28 -9.53 -20.82
CA PRO A 168 15.02 -8.26 -20.87
C PRO A 168 14.73 -7.35 -19.66
N LEU A 169 14.02 -7.87 -18.65
CA LEU A 169 13.52 -7.14 -17.49
C LEU A 169 14.59 -6.96 -16.42
N ASP A 170 14.83 -5.71 -16.02
CA ASP A 170 15.63 -5.42 -14.84
C ASP A 170 14.76 -5.52 -13.57
N TRP A 171 14.83 -6.67 -12.92
CA TRP A 171 14.14 -6.92 -11.65
C TRP A 171 14.80 -6.14 -10.51
N HIS A 172 13.99 -5.61 -9.58
CA HIS A 172 14.52 -4.98 -8.37
C HIS A 172 15.26 -6.01 -7.48
N HIS A 173 16.28 -5.57 -6.74
CA HIS A 173 17.21 -6.47 -6.00
C HIS A 173 16.96 -6.57 -4.49
N SER A 174 16.20 -5.64 -3.91
CA SER A 174 15.95 -5.54 -2.47
C SER A 174 14.72 -6.32 -1.98
N THR A 175 14.50 -6.27 -0.68
CA THR A 175 13.21 -6.57 -0.02
C THR A 175 12.04 -5.81 -0.64
N TYR A 176 10.82 -6.27 -0.39
CA TYR A 176 9.58 -5.56 -0.74
C TYR A 176 9.49 -4.19 -0.07
N ALA A 177 9.86 -4.10 1.21
CA ALA A 177 9.84 -2.89 2.01
C ALA A 177 10.71 -1.78 1.39
N ASP A 178 11.92 -2.12 0.94
CA ASP A 178 12.84 -1.19 0.30
C ASP A 178 12.40 -0.81 -1.13
N ALA A 179 11.78 -1.73 -1.88
CA ALA A 179 11.21 -1.42 -3.19
C ALA A 179 10.03 -0.43 -3.10
N LEU A 180 9.15 -0.58 -2.09
CA LEU A 180 8.11 0.40 -1.77
C LEU A 180 8.70 1.75 -1.35
N LYS A 181 9.74 1.73 -0.52
CA LYS A 181 10.46 2.93 -0.06
C LYS A 181 11.14 3.67 -1.21
N GLU A 182 11.73 2.97 -2.18
CA GLU A 182 12.24 3.59 -3.40
C GLU A 182 11.10 4.19 -4.23
N ALA A 183 9.99 3.48 -4.44
CA ALA A 183 8.84 4.01 -5.17
C ALA A 183 8.24 5.27 -4.52
N LYS A 184 8.12 5.30 -3.18
CA LYS A 184 7.71 6.46 -2.36
C LYS A 184 8.71 7.63 -2.46
N THR A 185 10.00 7.33 -2.49
CA THR A 185 11.07 8.34 -2.55
C THR A 185 11.19 8.95 -3.94
N SER A 186 11.21 8.11 -4.99
CA SER A 186 11.33 8.50 -6.40
C SER A 186 10.03 9.00 -7.04
N VAL A 187 8.88 8.78 -6.38
CA VAL A 187 7.53 9.07 -6.88
C VAL A 187 7.23 8.32 -8.18
N ARG A 188 7.51 7.01 -8.17
CA ARG A 188 7.32 6.08 -9.30
C ARG A 188 6.22 5.05 -8.99
N PHE A 189 5.74 4.38 -10.03
CA PHE A 189 4.93 3.17 -9.87
C PHE A 189 5.83 1.98 -9.51
N LEU A 190 5.34 1.10 -8.64
CA LEU A 190 5.90 -0.24 -8.40
C LEU A 190 4.94 -1.28 -8.97
N LEU A 191 5.44 -2.21 -9.77
CA LEU A 191 4.72 -3.39 -10.24
C LEU A 191 5.22 -4.62 -9.51
N VAL A 192 4.38 -5.18 -8.65
CA VAL A 192 4.63 -6.40 -7.87
C VAL A 192 4.17 -7.61 -8.68
N TYR A 193 5.06 -8.57 -8.90
CA TYR A 193 4.76 -9.86 -9.50
C TYR A 193 4.87 -11.00 -8.47
N LEU A 194 3.77 -11.71 -8.23
CA LEU A 194 3.77 -12.87 -7.32
C LEU A 194 3.82 -14.17 -8.12
N HIS A 195 4.97 -14.84 -8.03
CA HIS A 195 5.25 -16.10 -8.69
C HIS A 195 4.78 -17.28 -7.84
N ASN A 196 3.96 -18.18 -8.40
CA ASN A 196 3.64 -19.46 -7.77
C ASN A 196 4.05 -20.62 -8.70
N PRO A 197 5.15 -21.33 -8.40
CA PRO A 197 5.67 -22.40 -9.27
C PRO A 197 4.85 -23.69 -9.21
N SER A 198 3.85 -23.79 -8.31
CA SER A 198 2.87 -24.88 -8.33
C SER A 198 1.66 -24.60 -9.24
N HIS A 199 1.51 -23.38 -9.77
CA HIS A 199 0.36 -23.02 -10.60
C HIS A 199 0.68 -23.11 -12.11
N GLN A 200 -0.17 -23.83 -12.85
CA GLN A 200 0.10 -24.28 -14.23
C GLN A 200 0.40 -23.15 -15.23
N SER A 201 -0.29 -22.01 -15.13
CA SER A 201 -0.09 -20.88 -16.06
C SER A 201 1.17 -20.05 -15.76
N THR A 202 1.81 -20.23 -14.60
CA THR A 202 2.86 -19.31 -14.13
C THR A 202 4.11 -19.34 -15.01
N GLU A 203 4.56 -20.53 -15.44
CA GLU A 203 5.73 -20.65 -16.31
C GLU A 203 5.47 -20.02 -17.70
N ARG A 204 4.28 -20.27 -18.24
CA ARG A 204 3.81 -19.69 -19.50
C ARG A 204 3.70 -18.17 -19.43
N PHE A 205 3.21 -17.65 -18.31
CA PHE A 205 3.04 -16.21 -18.07
C PHE A 205 4.37 -15.45 -18.05
N ILE A 206 5.44 -16.05 -17.50
CA ILE A 206 6.78 -15.44 -17.57
C ILE A 206 7.27 -15.43 -19.02
N ARG A 207 7.34 -16.60 -19.68
CA ARG A 207 7.91 -16.74 -21.03
C ARG A 207 7.16 -15.95 -22.11
N GLU A 208 5.83 -16.01 -22.13
CA GLU A 208 5.01 -15.43 -23.22
C GLU A 208 4.54 -13.99 -22.96
N LYS A 209 4.80 -13.40 -21.78
CA LYS A 209 4.24 -12.08 -21.42
C LYS A 209 5.26 -11.17 -20.75
N LEU A 210 5.83 -11.58 -19.62
CA LEU A 210 6.77 -10.74 -18.88
C LEU A 210 8.10 -10.60 -19.63
N CYS A 211 8.67 -11.71 -20.10
CA CYS A 211 9.89 -11.74 -20.91
C CYS A 211 9.66 -11.34 -22.37
N THR A 212 8.83 -10.32 -22.63
CA THR A 212 8.59 -9.76 -23.96
C THR A 212 9.10 -8.33 -24.04
N GLN A 213 9.58 -7.92 -25.22
CA GLN A 213 10.07 -6.56 -25.41
C GLN A 213 8.95 -5.52 -25.28
N ASP A 214 7.70 -5.85 -25.63
CA ASP A 214 6.57 -4.93 -25.46
C ASP A 214 6.26 -4.66 -23.98
N PHE A 215 6.36 -5.67 -23.12
CA PHE A 215 6.20 -5.49 -21.68
C PHE A 215 7.35 -4.68 -21.07
N LYS A 216 8.60 -4.90 -21.52
CA LYS A 216 9.73 -4.03 -21.16
C LYS A 216 9.52 -2.58 -21.60
N ASN A 217 9.20 -2.37 -22.87
CA ASN A 217 8.92 -1.05 -23.45
C ASN A 217 7.87 -0.30 -22.62
N PHE A 218 6.80 -1.00 -22.19
CA PHE A 218 5.77 -0.44 -21.33
C PHE A 218 6.31 0.01 -19.95
N LEU A 219 7.14 -0.81 -19.28
CA LEU A 219 7.74 -0.44 -18.00
C LEU A 219 8.66 0.78 -18.13
N GLU A 220 9.53 0.79 -19.15
CA GLU A 220 10.50 1.86 -19.39
C GLU A 220 9.80 3.18 -19.74
N GLN A 221 8.82 3.16 -20.64
CA GLN A 221 8.06 4.35 -21.06
C GLN A 221 7.29 5.02 -19.92
N ASN A 222 6.78 4.23 -18.97
CA ASN A 222 6.00 4.71 -17.83
C ASN A 222 6.85 4.85 -16.54
N GLY A 223 8.17 4.62 -16.63
CA GLY A 223 9.09 4.72 -15.49
C GLY A 223 8.77 3.75 -14.35
N ILE A 224 8.20 2.58 -14.62
CA ILE A 224 7.73 1.64 -13.60
C ILE A 224 8.91 0.84 -13.04
N LEU A 225 8.99 0.69 -11.71
CA LEU A 225 9.87 -0.26 -11.04
C LEU A 225 9.19 -1.64 -11.03
N ILE A 226 9.90 -2.73 -11.36
CA ILE A 226 9.35 -4.09 -11.27
C ILE A 226 10.05 -4.90 -10.17
N TRP A 227 9.26 -5.48 -9.27
CA TRP A 227 9.72 -6.37 -8.20
C TRP A 227 8.93 -7.67 -8.26
N GLY A 228 9.55 -8.78 -7.86
CA GLY A 228 8.87 -10.07 -7.82
C GLY A 228 9.49 -11.05 -6.85
N THR A 229 8.70 -12.05 -6.47
CA THR A 229 9.09 -13.07 -5.49
C THR A 229 8.28 -14.35 -5.68
N ASN A 230 8.77 -15.45 -5.11
CA ASN A 230 8.16 -16.78 -5.14
C ASN A 230 7.33 -17.01 -3.86
N VAL A 231 6.00 -17.18 -3.97
CA VAL A 231 5.09 -17.24 -2.80
C VAL A 231 5.23 -18.49 -1.91
N LYS A 232 6.21 -19.34 -2.19
CA LYS A 232 6.65 -20.42 -1.31
C LYS A 232 7.74 -19.98 -0.31
N THR A 233 8.37 -18.82 -0.53
CA THR A 233 9.34 -18.24 0.39
C THR A 233 8.65 -17.46 1.51
N ASN A 234 9.40 -17.01 2.51
CA ASN A 234 8.86 -16.30 3.66
C ASN A 234 8.38 -14.90 3.24
N GLU A 235 9.22 -14.14 2.54
CA GLU A 235 8.88 -12.84 1.95
C GLU A 235 7.70 -12.97 0.97
N GLY A 236 7.71 -13.97 0.08
CA GLY A 236 6.65 -14.18 -0.89
C GLY A 236 5.30 -14.51 -0.26
N TYR A 237 5.28 -15.28 0.83
CA TYR A 237 4.08 -15.57 1.59
C TYR A 237 3.57 -14.33 2.35
N LYS A 238 4.45 -13.58 3.04
CA LYS A 238 4.10 -12.31 3.70
C LYS A 238 3.42 -11.35 2.73
N VAL A 239 4.03 -11.10 1.57
CA VAL A 239 3.55 -10.11 0.59
C VAL A 239 2.26 -10.57 -0.08
N ALA A 240 2.10 -11.86 -0.39
CA ALA A 240 0.83 -12.40 -0.87
C ALA A 240 -0.31 -12.25 0.15
N GLN A 241 -0.02 -12.50 1.43
CA GLN A 241 -0.96 -12.34 2.53
C GLN A 241 -1.33 -10.87 2.77
N ALA A 242 -0.36 -9.96 2.70
CA ALA A 242 -0.53 -8.51 2.78
C ALA A 242 -1.44 -7.94 1.68
N LEU A 243 -1.25 -8.40 0.44
CA LEU A 243 -1.97 -7.93 -0.76
C LEU A 243 -3.27 -8.72 -1.03
N HIS A 244 -3.61 -9.68 -0.17
CA HIS A 244 -4.74 -10.62 -0.32
C HIS A 244 -4.77 -11.25 -1.71
N GLU A 245 -3.62 -11.81 -2.12
CA GLU A 245 -3.49 -12.59 -3.34
C GLU A 245 -3.62 -14.08 -3.05
N GLN A 246 -4.67 -14.67 -3.60
CA GLN A 246 -4.93 -16.12 -3.59
C GLN A 246 -4.94 -16.70 -5.01
N ASN A 247 -4.92 -15.84 -6.03
CA ASN A 247 -5.01 -16.18 -7.44
C ASN A 247 -3.65 -15.92 -8.11
N TYR A 248 -3.15 -16.88 -8.87
CA TYR A 248 -1.80 -16.84 -9.45
C TYR A 248 -1.81 -17.16 -10.95
N PRO A 249 -0.79 -16.73 -11.71
CA PRO A 249 0.13 -15.62 -11.39
C PRO A 249 -0.64 -14.30 -11.18
N SER A 250 -0.06 -13.35 -10.43
CA SER A 250 -0.67 -12.03 -10.24
C SER A 250 0.32 -10.87 -10.40
N LEU A 251 -0.22 -9.75 -10.88
CA LEU A 251 0.44 -8.46 -11.04
C LEU A 251 -0.35 -7.39 -10.28
N LEU A 252 0.34 -6.59 -9.46
CA LEU A 252 -0.25 -5.49 -8.70
C LEU A 252 0.53 -4.20 -8.94
N LEU A 253 -0.17 -3.18 -9.44
CA LEU A 253 0.37 -1.84 -9.64
C LEU A 253 0.12 -1.01 -8.37
N ILE A 254 1.19 -0.59 -7.71
CA ILE A 254 1.20 0.22 -6.50
C ILE A 254 1.77 1.61 -6.83
N CYS A 255 1.19 2.67 -6.29
CA CYS A 255 1.74 4.02 -6.43
C CYS A 255 1.38 4.92 -5.25
N MET A 256 1.97 6.13 -5.22
CA MET A 256 1.54 7.17 -4.30
C MET A 256 0.20 7.79 -4.74
N ARG A 257 -0.79 7.81 -3.85
CA ARG A 257 -2.10 8.45 -4.01
C ARG A 257 -2.45 9.11 -2.69
N ASP A 258 -2.89 10.37 -2.68
CA ASP A 258 -3.25 11.09 -1.44
C ASP A 258 -2.15 11.06 -0.36
N ASN A 259 -0.87 11.17 -0.77
CA ASN A 259 0.33 11.06 0.06
C ASN A 259 0.56 9.71 0.81
N ARG A 260 -0.19 8.65 0.45
CA ARG A 260 -0.02 7.27 0.94
C ARG A 260 0.27 6.31 -0.22
N LEU A 261 0.82 5.14 0.08
CA LEU A 261 0.97 4.06 -0.92
C LEU A 261 -0.38 3.35 -1.08
N ALA A 262 -0.80 3.12 -2.32
CA ALA A 262 -2.07 2.47 -2.64
C ALA A 262 -1.91 1.46 -3.79
N CYS A 263 -2.61 0.32 -3.71
CA CYS A 263 -2.72 -0.62 -4.81
C CYS A 263 -3.80 -0.15 -5.77
N VAL A 264 -3.41 0.30 -6.97
CA VAL A 264 -4.30 0.99 -7.92
C VAL A 264 -4.79 0.10 -9.07
N GLN A 265 -4.11 -1.01 -9.36
CA GLN A 265 -4.60 -2.02 -10.31
C GLN A 265 -4.13 -3.42 -9.87
N LYS A 266 -5.05 -4.39 -9.89
CA LYS A 266 -4.83 -5.82 -9.58
C LYS A 266 -5.20 -6.64 -10.81
N LEU A 267 -4.36 -7.59 -11.19
CA LEU A 267 -4.53 -8.48 -12.35
C LEU A 267 -4.04 -9.88 -11.98
N SER A 268 -4.96 -10.83 -11.78
CA SER A 268 -4.62 -12.20 -11.35
C SER A 268 -5.17 -13.23 -12.35
N GLY A 269 -4.30 -14.12 -12.83
CA GLY A 269 -4.65 -15.20 -13.76
C GLY A 269 -4.11 -15.04 -15.19
N ASP A 270 -4.65 -15.83 -16.11
CA ASP A 270 -4.08 -16.06 -17.43
C ASP A 270 -4.78 -15.23 -18.54
N HIS A 271 -4.42 -13.94 -18.65
CA HIS A 271 -4.96 -13.02 -19.68
C HIS A 271 -3.99 -12.78 -20.85
N PRO A 272 -4.47 -12.47 -22.07
CA PRO A 272 -3.62 -12.04 -23.19
C PRO A 272 -2.76 -10.83 -22.83
N LEU A 273 -1.56 -10.72 -23.41
CA LEU A 273 -0.60 -9.63 -23.15
C LEU A 273 -1.22 -8.26 -23.43
N GLU A 274 -1.94 -8.09 -24.54
CA GLU A 274 -2.66 -6.87 -24.91
C GLU A 274 -3.63 -6.41 -23.80
N ASN A 275 -4.38 -7.34 -23.21
CA ASN A 275 -5.35 -7.04 -22.14
C ASN A 275 -4.65 -6.66 -20.83
N LEU A 276 -3.51 -7.30 -20.51
CA LEU A 276 -2.70 -6.95 -19.34
C LEU A 276 -2.10 -5.54 -19.51
N LEU A 277 -1.50 -5.25 -20.67
CA LEU A 277 -0.92 -3.94 -20.97
C LEU A 277 -1.99 -2.85 -20.97
N ALA A 278 -3.14 -3.06 -21.62
CA ALA A 278 -4.24 -2.09 -21.62
C ALA A 278 -4.75 -1.78 -20.19
N ALA A 279 -4.91 -2.79 -19.34
CA ALA A 279 -5.35 -2.59 -17.96
C ALA A 279 -4.29 -1.91 -17.09
N LEU A 280 -3.01 -2.26 -17.22
CA LEU A 280 -1.91 -1.57 -16.53
C LEU A 280 -1.77 -0.12 -17.01
N GLN A 281 -1.86 0.14 -18.31
CA GLN A 281 -1.78 1.46 -18.91
C GLN A 281 -2.97 2.35 -18.51
N GLN A 282 -4.17 1.78 -18.38
CA GLN A 282 -5.33 2.45 -17.76
C GLN A 282 -5.04 2.78 -16.29
N GLY A 283 -4.50 1.85 -15.51
CA GLY A 283 -4.13 2.05 -14.10
C GLY A 283 -3.10 3.17 -13.93
N VAL A 284 -2.08 3.23 -14.78
CA VAL A 284 -1.11 4.34 -14.85
C VAL A 284 -1.81 5.65 -15.19
N ALA A 285 -2.56 5.71 -16.29
CA ALA A 285 -3.18 6.94 -16.79
C ALA A 285 -4.17 7.58 -15.78
N GLN A 286 -4.92 6.76 -15.03
CA GLN A 286 -5.84 7.26 -14.00
C GLN A 286 -5.14 7.86 -12.77
N ASN A 287 -3.90 7.43 -12.49
CA ASN A 287 -3.18 7.77 -11.26
C ASN A 287 -1.95 8.67 -11.47
N GLN A 288 -1.45 8.83 -12.71
CA GLN A 288 -0.33 9.71 -13.06
C GLN A 288 -0.47 11.14 -12.49
N ARG A 289 -1.71 11.65 -12.41
CA ARG A 289 -2.04 12.96 -11.83
C ARG A 289 -1.59 13.12 -10.36
N PHE A 290 -1.61 12.06 -9.56
CA PHE A 290 -1.19 12.10 -8.15
C PHE A 290 0.34 12.20 -8.03
N LEU A 291 1.07 11.42 -8.84
CA LEU A 291 2.54 11.47 -8.90
C LEU A 291 2.98 12.86 -9.40
N ASN A 292 2.36 13.37 -10.47
CA ASN A 292 2.65 14.70 -11.01
C ASN A 292 2.36 15.81 -9.99
N ALA A 293 1.32 15.68 -9.16
CA ALA A 293 1.03 16.65 -8.10
C ALA A 293 2.15 16.68 -7.04
N ILE A 294 2.60 15.50 -6.57
CA ILE A 294 3.69 15.38 -5.59
C ILE A 294 5.01 15.93 -6.16
N LEU A 295 5.32 15.65 -7.43
CA LEU A 295 6.51 16.15 -8.11
C LEU A 295 6.48 17.69 -8.28
N ASN A 296 5.34 18.24 -8.72
CA ASN A 296 5.16 19.70 -8.84
C ASN A 296 5.29 20.39 -7.48
N GLU A 297 4.74 19.81 -6.42
CA GLU A 297 4.82 20.35 -5.07
C GLU A 297 6.26 20.32 -4.52
N ARG A 298 7.01 19.23 -4.74
CA ARG A 298 8.46 19.17 -4.40
C ARG A 298 9.25 20.25 -5.14
N ALA A 299 9.07 20.39 -6.46
CA ALA A 299 9.73 21.43 -7.25
C ALA A 299 9.39 22.86 -6.79
N GLN A 300 8.13 23.11 -6.39
CA GLN A 300 7.71 24.40 -5.81
C GLN A 300 8.37 24.67 -4.45
N ARG A 301 8.46 23.67 -3.56
CA ARG A 301 9.18 23.79 -2.28
C ARG A 301 10.67 24.08 -2.51
N GLU A 302 11.31 23.35 -3.42
CA GLU A 302 12.72 23.54 -3.77
C GLU A 302 13.01 24.94 -4.31
N LEU A 303 12.17 25.44 -5.23
CA LEU A 303 12.28 26.79 -5.78
C LEU A 303 12.11 27.88 -4.70
N ASN A 304 11.13 27.71 -3.79
CA ASN A 304 10.89 28.64 -2.68
C ASN A 304 12.08 28.64 -1.70
N ASN A 305 12.58 27.46 -1.33
CA ASN A 305 13.75 27.32 -0.46
C ASN A 305 15.03 27.90 -1.10
N ARG A 306 15.20 27.77 -2.41
CA ARG A 306 16.30 28.40 -3.15
C ARG A 306 16.19 29.93 -3.13
N LEU A 307 15.03 30.48 -3.47
CA LEU A 307 14.79 31.92 -3.49
C LEU A 307 15.02 32.56 -2.12
N ARG A 308 14.64 31.89 -1.03
CA ARG A 308 14.92 32.34 0.35
C ARG A 308 16.41 32.43 0.63
N ARG A 309 17.20 31.41 0.28
CA ARG A 309 18.66 31.43 0.45
C ARG A 309 19.32 32.54 -0.36
N GLU A 310 18.92 32.72 -1.61
CA GLU A 310 19.42 33.81 -2.47
C GLU A 310 19.10 35.20 -1.84
N GLN A 311 17.89 35.38 -1.27
CA GLN A 311 17.52 36.59 -0.53
C GLN A 311 18.26 36.77 0.82
N GLU A 312 18.49 35.69 1.55
CA GLU A 312 19.27 35.68 2.80
C GLU A 312 20.73 36.07 2.55
N GLU A 313 21.36 35.50 1.51
CA GLU A 313 22.72 35.82 1.08
C GLU A 313 22.87 37.28 0.63
N GLU A 314 21.93 37.81 -0.16
CA GLU A 314 21.92 39.23 -0.55
C GLU A 314 21.73 40.16 0.66
N TYR A 315 20.83 39.82 1.58
CA TYR A 315 20.57 40.60 2.79
C TYR A 315 21.78 40.61 3.74
N GLU A 316 22.46 39.47 3.93
CA GLU A 316 23.70 39.42 4.71
C GLU A 316 24.81 40.27 4.09
N GLN A 317 24.97 40.23 2.76
CA GLN A 317 25.94 41.08 2.06
C GLN A 317 25.64 42.57 2.24
N ALA A 318 24.38 42.99 2.08
CA ALA A 318 23.95 44.36 2.32
C ALA A 318 24.20 44.80 3.77
N LEU A 319 23.82 43.96 4.75
CA LEU A 319 24.03 44.20 6.18
C LEU A 319 25.52 44.31 6.53
N GLN A 320 26.39 43.51 5.91
CA GLN A 320 27.84 43.63 6.06
C GLN A 320 28.39 44.92 5.47
N GLN A 321 27.90 45.37 4.31
CA GLN A 321 28.31 46.65 3.72
C GLN A 321 27.91 47.83 4.60
N ASP A 322 26.68 47.86 5.11
CA ASP A 322 26.21 48.98 5.94
C ASP A 322 26.86 48.97 7.33
N ARG A 323 27.17 47.80 7.90
CA ARG A 323 28.05 47.70 9.09
C ARG A 323 29.42 48.32 8.83
N LYS A 324 30.05 48.06 7.68
CA LYS A 324 31.35 48.65 7.30
C LYS A 324 31.26 50.18 7.15
N LYS A 325 30.30 50.69 6.38
CA LYS A 325 30.05 52.15 6.22
C LYS A 325 29.80 52.85 7.56
N LEU A 326 29.08 52.21 8.48
CA LEU A 326 28.79 52.76 9.80
C LEU A 326 30.04 52.78 10.72
N GLN A 327 30.90 51.77 10.65
CA GLN A 327 32.19 51.75 11.36
C GLN A 327 33.16 52.80 10.82
N GLU A 328 33.24 52.95 9.49
CA GLU A 328 34.05 53.96 8.81
C GLU A 328 33.62 55.38 9.19
N ARG A 329 32.30 55.67 9.14
CA ARG A 329 31.77 56.98 9.57
C ARG A 329 32.13 57.31 11.02
N ARG A 330 31.94 56.37 11.95
CA ARG A 330 32.31 56.56 13.37
C ARG A 330 33.79 56.82 13.58
N ARG A 331 34.67 56.20 12.77
CA ARG A 331 36.12 56.48 12.80
C ARG A 331 36.40 57.92 12.41
N LEU A 332 35.92 58.35 11.24
CA LEU A 332 36.09 59.73 10.75
C LEU A 332 35.52 60.77 11.73
N GLU A 333 34.34 60.51 12.32
CA GLU A 333 33.76 61.32 13.38
C GLU A 333 34.67 61.41 14.62
N SER A 334 35.26 60.29 15.06
CA SER A 334 36.18 60.27 16.22
C SER A 334 37.51 60.96 15.93
N GLU A 335 38.07 60.80 14.73
CA GLU A 335 39.31 61.45 14.29
C GLU A 335 39.11 62.96 14.16
N HIS A 336 37.97 63.43 13.63
CA HIS A 336 37.63 64.85 13.63
C HIS A 336 37.45 65.41 15.05
N LEU A 337 36.80 64.68 15.95
CA LEU A 337 36.61 65.11 17.34
C LEU A 337 37.94 65.17 18.12
N GLU A 338 38.88 64.29 17.84
CA GLU A 338 40.22 64.31 18.44
C GLU A 338 41.07 65.47 17.91
N ASN A 339 41.06 65.71 16.59
CA ASN A 339 41.75 66.85 15.97
C ASN A 339 41.19 68.22 16.40
N GLN A 340 39.93 68.30 16.85
CA GLN A 340 39.31 69.53 17.36
C GLN A 340 39.59 69.81 18.85
N LYS A 341 40.22 68.89 19.60
CA LYS A 341 40.61 69.17 21.00
C LYS A 341 41.72 70.25 21.01
N PRO A 342 41.53 71.38 21.71
CA PRO A 342 42.56 72.41 21.78
C PRO A 342 43.78 71.88 22.51
N LYS A 343 44.98 72.21 22.00
CA LYS A 343 46.24 71.93 22.70
C LYS A 343 46.32 72.80 23.96
N THR A 344 45.97 72.23 25.11
CA THR A 344 46.29 72.80 26.42
C THR A 344 47.79 72.99 26.53
N CYS A 345 48.21 74.22 26.84
CA CYS A 345 49.60 74.67 26.87
C CYS A 345 50.10 74.83 28.32
#